data_AF-A0A8H3BGM3-F1
#
_entry.id   AF-A0A8H3BGM3-F1
#
_cell.length_a   1.000
_cell.length_b   1.000
_cell.length_c   1.000
_cell.angle_alpha   90.00
_cell.angle_beta   90.00
_cell.angle_gamma   90.00
#
_symmetry.space_group_name_H-M   'P 1'
#
loop_
_entity.id
_entity.type
_entity.pdbx_description
1 polymer ?
#
loop_
_entity_poly.entity_id
_entity_poly.type
_entity_poly.pdbx_seq_one_letter_code
_entity_poly.pdbx_strand_id
1 'polypeptide(L)'
;FYRAHQYLPGVTQASVVQHFRSKYPTLSQSTLSNYLSREQEIREYVEKNPNHLALKKPIRVSLPVVEAALTEWVHERLRRGIRFTGDLICEQGRQFCNALDIPPSKQIGFSHGWLDRFKERLGLREVWFHGEAASAPLELIGGLCRAEVV
;
A
#
# COMPACT_ATOMS: atom_id res chain seq x y z
N PHE A 1 21.47 9.76 8.21
CA PHE A 1 22.66 9.80 9.09
C PHE A 1 23.96 9.87 8.28
N TYR A 2 24.34 8.82 7.53
CA TYR A 2 25.62 8.78 6.80
C TYR A 2 25.85 9.98 5.86
N ARG A 3 24.90 10.28 4.95
CA ARG A 3 25.03 11.41 4.01
C ARG A 3 25.25 12.77 4.67
N ALA A 4 24.67 12.99 5.85
CA ALA A 4 24.83 14.23 6.59
C ALA A 4 26.22 14.40 7.23
N HIS A 5 26.95 13.29 7.42
CA HIS A 5 28.24 13.29 8.14
C HIS A 5 29.40 12.77 7.29
N GLN A 6 29.18 12.43 6.01
CA GLN A 6 30.19 11.82 5.13
C GLN A 6 31.41 12.70 4.86
N TYR A 7 31.33 14.00 5.15
CA TYR A 7 32.41 14.97 4.99
C TYR A 7 33.27 15.13 6.25
N LEU A 8 32.85 14.56 7.38
CA LEU A 8 33.59 14.64 8.63
C LEU A 8 34.77 13.63 8.63
N PRO A 9 35.93 14.02 9.15
CA PRO A 9 37.08 13.12 9.23
C PRO A 9 36.74 11.89 10.10
N GLY A 10 37.11 10.70 9.63
CA GLY A 10 36.85 9.44 10.33
C GLY A 10 35.44 8.85 10.13
N VAL A 11 34.53 9.57 9.47
CA VAL A 11 33.23 9.03 9.10
C VAL A 11 33.34 8.26 7.79
N THR A 12 33.36 6.93 7.90
CA THR A 12 33.35 6.00 6.78
C THR A 12 32.14 5.08 6.90
N GLN A 13 31.77 4.39 5.81
CA GLN A 13 30.69 3.40 5.89
C GLN A 13 31.01 2.32 6.94
N ALA A 14 32.28 1.91 7.05
CA ALA A 14 32.72 0.94 8.05
C ALA A 14 32.56 1.47 9.48
N SER A 15 32.89 2.74 9.75
CA SER A 15 32.72 3.32 11.09
C SER A 15 31.24 3.48 11.46
N VAL A 16 30.37 3.80 10.49
CA VAL A 16 28.91 3.82 10.70
C VAL A 16 28.36 2.42 10.99
N VAL A 17 28.78 1.40 10.24
CA VAL A 17 28.38 0.00 10.52
C VAL A 17 28.81 -0.41 11.92
N GLN A 18 30.05 -0.10 12.30
CA GLN A 18 30.56 -0.41 13.63
C GLN A 18 29.76 0.29 14.74
N HIS A 19 29.40 1.56 14.54
CA HIS A 19 28.57 2.31 15.47
C HIS A 19 27.18 1.67 15.68
N PHE A 20 26.57 1.13 14.62
CA PHE A 20 25.24 0.52 14.67
C PHE A 20 25.22 -0.98 14.97
N ARG A 21 26.39 -1.60 15.20
CA ARG A 21 26.53 -3.06 15.31
C ARG A 21 25.77 -3.67 16.49
N SER A 22 25.66 -2.97 17.62
CA SER A 22 24.91 -3.44 18.79
C SER A 22 23.41 -3.57 18.51
N LYS A 23 22.87 -2.67 17.68
CA LYS A 23 21.44 -2.64 17.32
C LYS A 23 21.14 -3.50 16.09
N TYR A 24 22.06 -3.55 15.14
CA TYR A 24 21.90 -4.26 13.87
C TYR A 24 23.13 -5.15 13.60
N PRO A 25 23.22 -6.33 14.25
CA PRO A 25 24.41 -7.17 14.18
C PRO A 25 24.69 -7.75 12.79
N THR A 26 23.67 -7.82 11.93
CA THR A 26 23.77 -8.29 10.54
C THR A 26 24.06 -7.18 9.53
N LEU A 27 24.11 -5.92 9.96
CA LEU A 27 24.42 -4.80 9.07
C LEU A 27 25.89 -4.89 8.66
N SER A 28 26.13 -5.00 7.36
CA SER A 28 27.47 -5.00 6.77
C SER A 28 27.73 -3.72 5.98
N GLN A 29 29.00 -3.44 5.67
CA GLN A 29 29.37 -2.30 4.83
C GLN A 29 28.73 -2.40 3.43
N SER A 30 28.70 -3.59 2.83
CA SER A 30 28.09 -3.80 1.52
C SER A 30 26.57 -3.57 1.57
N THR A 31 25.91 -4.01 2.64
CA THR A 31 24.48 -3.72 2.89
C THR A 31 24.23 -2.22 2.98
N LEU A 32 25.05 -1.49 3.75
CA LEU A 32 24.93 -0.04 3.87
C LEU A 32 25.16 0.65 2.53
N SER A 33 26.18 0.26 1.77
CA SER A 33 26.45 0.80 0.43
C SER A 33 25.26 0.60 -0.51
N ASN A 34 24.66 -0.60 -0.52
CA ASN A 34 23.47 -0.90 -1.30
C ASN A 34 22.23 -0.07 -0.91
N TYR A 35 22.07 0.25 0.38
CA TYR A 35 21.01 1.17 0.80
C TYR A 35 21.30 2.61 0.39
N LEU A 36 22.56 3.03 0.45
CA LEU A 36 22.98 4.39 0.07
C LEU A 36 22.90 4.64 -1.44
N SER A 37 23.12 3.62 -2.27
CA SER A 37 22.96 3.73 -3.73
C SER A 37 21.50 3.88 -4.14
N ARG A 38 20.56 3.36 -3.32
CA ARG A 38 19.12 3.40 -3.56
C ARG A 38 18.37 4.31 -2.59
N GLU A 39 19.08 5.19 -1.91
CA GLU A 39 18.53 5.98 -0.80
C GLU A 39 17.34 6.84 -1.25
N GLN A 40 17.47 7.49 -2.41
CA GLN A 40 16.41 8.33 -2.96
C GLN A 40 15.15 7.50 -3.27
N GLU A 41 15.28 6.36 -3.95
CA GLU A 41 14.16 5.45 -4.23
C GLU A 41 13.42 5.02 -2.96
N ILE A 42 14.18 4.70 -1.91
CA ILE A 42 13.62 4.25 -0.62
C ILE A 42 12.85 5.40 0.05
N ARG A 43 13.40 6.61 0.03
CA ARG A 43 12.75 7.81 0.61
C ARG A 43 11.45 8.15 -0.13
N GLU A 44 11.51 8.22 -1.45
CA GLU A 44 10.33 8.50 -2.29
C GLU A 44 9.24 7.43 -2.11
N TYR A 45 9.63 6.16 -1.96
CA TYR A 45 8.67 5.08 -1.70
C TYR A 45 7.95 5.28 -0.36
N VAL A 46 8.70 5.62 0.70
CA VAL A 46 8.16 5.85 2.04
C VAL A 46 7.22 7.07 2.06
N GLU A 47 7.59 8.16 1.40
CA GLU A 47 6.76 9.36 1.29
C GLU A 47 5.44 9.09 0.57
N LYS A 48 5.48 8.30 -0.51
CA LYS A 48 4.27 7.92 -1.27
C LYS A 48 3.40 6.87 -0.55
N ASN A 49 3.96 6.14 0.42
CA ASN A 49 3.29 5.02 1.07
C ASN A 49 3.49 5.06 2.61
N PRO A 50 2.94 6.06 3.31
CA PRO A 50 3.14 6.22 4.75
C PRO A 50 2.64 5.00 5.56
N ASN A 51 1.64 4.29 5.07
CA ASN A 51 1.10 3.08 5.71
C ASN A 51 2.01 1.84 5.56
N HIS A 52 3.09 1.92 4.76
CA HIS A 52 3.97 0.79 4.45
C HIS A 52 5.27 0.78 5.27
N LEU A 53 5.41 1.63 6.28
CA LEU A 53 6.63 1.74 7.10
C LEU A 53 7.03 0.45 7.83
N ALA A 54 6.07 -0.43 8.12
CA ALA A 54 6.33 -1.72 8.76
C ALA A 54 6.91 -2.77 7.80
N LEU A 55 6.92 -2.50 6.49
CA LEU A 55 7.32 -3.47 5.47
C LEU A 55 8.82 -3.40 5.20
N LYS A 56 9.46 -4.58 5.11
CA LYS A 56 10.89 -4.70 4.79
C LYS A 56 11.20 -4.47 3.31
N LYS A 57 10.21 -4.59 2.43
CA LYS A 57 10.35 -4.47 0.97
C LYS A 57 9.16 -3.73 0.38
N PRO A 58 9.36 -2.97 -0.71
CA PRO A 58 8.25 -2.40 -1.48
C PRO A 58 7.28 -3.49 -1.93
N ILE A 59 5.99 -3.26 -1.74
CA ILE A 59 4.94 -4.12 -2.31
C ILE A 59 4.98 -3.98 -3.84
N ARG A 60 4.98 -5.11 -4.54
CA ARG A 60 4.77 -5.16 -5.98
C ARG A 60 3.31 -5.45 -6.26
N VAL A 61 2.65 -4.54 -6.94
CA VAL A 61 1.27 -4.68 -7.42
C VAL A 61 1.29 -5.25 -8.82
N SER A 62 0.47 -6.27 -9.09
CA SER A 62 0.42 -6.95 -10.40
C SER A 62 -0.09 -6.05 -11.52
N LEU A 63 -1.03 -5.14 -11.21
CA LEU A 63 -1.65 -4.21 -12.17
C LEU A 63 -1.58 -2.77 -11.64
N PRO A 64 -0.40 -2.12 -11.68
CA PRO A 64 -0.21 -0.83 -11.02
C PRO A 64 -1.12 0.28 -11.58
N VAL A 65 -1.36 0.31 -12.89
CA VAL A 65 -2.23 1.32 -13.54
C VAL A 65 -3.69 1.12 -13.13
N VAL A 66 -4.18 -0.12 -13.13
CA VAL A 66 -5.55 -0.46 -12.72
C VAL A 66 -5.75 -0.15 -11.24
N GLU A 67 -4.79 -0.52 -10.39
CA GLU A 67 -4.88 -0.28 -8.96
C GLU A 67 -4.83 1.22 -8.62
N ALA A 68 -4.06 2.02 -9.36
CA ALA A 68 -4.06 3.47 -9.22
C ALA A 68 -5.44 4.09 -9.56
N ALA A 69 -6.04 3.68 -10.69
CA ALA A 69 -7.38 4.13 -11.07
C ALA A 69 -8.43 3.70 -10.03
N LEU A 70 -8.33 2.48 -9.52
CA LEU A 70 -9.23 1.97 -8.49
C LEU A 70 -9.06 2.68 -7.15
N THR A 71 -7.83 3.02 -6.78
CA THR A 71 -7.53 3.82 -5.58
C THR A 71 -8.20 5.18 -5.64
N GLU A 72 -8.08 5.88 -6.77
CA GLU A 72 -8.73 7.18 -6.95
C GLU A 72 -10.26 7.06 -6.90
N TRP A 73 -10.83 6.03 -7.54
CA TRP A 73 -12.26 5.76 -7.49
C TRP A 73 -12.76 5.50 -6.05
N VAL A 74 -12.00 4.75 -5.26
CA VAL A 74 -12.30 4.53 -3.84
C VAL A 74 -12.24 5.85 -3.06
N HIS A 75 -11.17 6.63 -3.23
CA HIS A 75 -11.02 7.92 -2.55
C HIS A 75 -12.16 8.89 -2.87
N GLU A 76 -12.58 8.94 -4.14
CA GLU A 76 -13.71 9.77 -4.55
C GLU A 76 -15.02 9.36 -3.87
N ARG A 77 -15.30 8.05 -3.76
CA ARG A 77 -16.47 7.56 -3.02
C ARG A 77 -16.40 7.88 -1.53
N LEU A 78 -15.23 7.71 -0.92
CA LEU A 78 -15.00 8.07 0.48
C LEU A 78 -15.22 9.56 0.72
N ARG A 79 -14.67 10.44 -0.13
CA ARG A 79 -14.87 11.90 -0.07
C ARG A 79 -16.34 12.28 -0.16
N ARG A 80 -17.11 11.57 -0.99
CA ARG A 80 -18.55 11.79 -1.17
C ARG A 80 -19.42 11.10 -0.11
N GLY A 81 -18.83 10.37 0.84
CA GLY A 81 -19.57 9.59 1.84
C GLY A 81 -20.42 8.45 1.24
N ILE A 82 -20.12 8.02 0.01
CA ILE A 82 -20.84 6.96 -0.68
C ILE A 82 -20.38 5.62 -0.10
N ARG A 83 -21.35 4.79 0.27
CA ARG A 83 -21.12 3.42 0.75
C ARG A 83 -20.84 2.48 -0.43
N PHE A 84 -19.94 1.53 -0.23
CA PHE A 84 -19.63 0.48 -1.21
C PHE A 84 -19.16 -0.79 -0.51
N THR A 85 -19.32 -1.93 -1.19
CA THR A 85 -18.91 -3.26 -0.72
C THR A 85 -17.57 -3.66 -1.33
N GLY A 86 -16.94 -4.69 -0.75
CA GLY A 86 -15.77 -5.33 -1.34
C GLY A 86 -16.01 -5.85 -2.76
N ASP A 87 -17.17 -6.44 -3.02
CA ASP A 87 -17.52 -6.97 -4.34
C ASP A 87 -17.62 -5.87 -5.40
N LEU A 88 -18.11 -4.68 -5.01
CA LEU A 88 -18.16 -3.53 -5.91
C LEU A 88 -16.75 -3.06 -6.29
N ILE A 89 -15.78 -3.15 -5.38
CA ILE A 89 -14.37 -2.84 -5.66
C ILE A 89 -13.82 -3.83 -6.68
N CYS A 90 -14.07 -5.13 -6.49
CA CYS A 90 -13.63 -6.16 -7.42
C CYS A 90 -14.24 -5.97 -8.82
N GLU A 91 -15.54 -5.68 -8.90
CA GLU A 91 -16.22 -5.45 -10.16
C GLU A 91 -15.70 -4.19 -10.87
N GLN A 92 -15.50 -3.10 -10.13
CA GLN A 92 -14.89 -1.89 -10.67
C GLN A 92 -13.45 -2.16 -11.18
N GLY A 93 -12.70 -3.01 -10.49
CA GLY A 93 -11.37 -3.44 -10.93
C GLY A 93 -11.41 -4.14 -12.29
N ARG A 94 -12.39 -5.03 -12.52
CA ARG A 94 -12.61 -5.67 -13.83
C ARG A 94 -12.98 -4.67 -14.91
N GLN A 95 -13.84 -3.70 -14.59
CA GLN A 95 -14.20 -2.62 -15.52
C GLN A 95 -12.98 -1.79 -15.92
N PHE A 96 -12.09 -1.47 -14.97
CA PHE A 96 -10.83 -0.77 -15.30
C PHE A 96 -9.86 -1.61 -16.12
N CYS A 97 -9.77 -2.93 -15.90
CA CYS A 97 -9.00 -3.81 -16.79
C CYS A 97 -9.51 -3.71 -18.23
N ASN A 98 -10.82 -3.71 -18.44
CA ASN A 98 -11.43 -3.59 -19.76
C ASN A 98 -11.21 -2.20 -20.37
N ALA A 99 -11.42 -1.14 -19.59
CA ALA A 99 -11.27 0.25 -20.05
C ALA A 99 -9.82 0.64 -20.38
N LEU A 100 -8.84 -0.05 -19.80
CA LEU A 100 -7.41 0.15 -20.04
C LEU A 100 -6.82 -0.89 -21.00
N ASP A 101 -7.67 -1.67 -21.68
CA ASP A 101 -7.27 -2.71 -22.64
C ASP A 101 -6.23 -3.70 -22.08
N ILE A 102 -6.36 -4.07 -20.81
CA ILE A 102 -5.45 -5.04 -20.18
C ILE A 102 -5.74 -6.43 -20.77
N PRO A 103 -4.76 -7.08 -21.41
CA PRO A 103 -4.98 -8.36 -22.06
C PRO A 103 -5.35 -9.43 -21.02
N PRO A 104 -6.24 -10.40 -21.36
CA PRO A 104 -6.70 -11.42 -20.41
C PRO A 104 -5.56 -12.19 -19.73
N SER A 105 -4.44 -12.40 -20.43
CA SER A 105 -3.24 -13.07 -19.89
C SER A 105 -2.53 -12.30 -18.76
N LYS A 106 -2.78 -10.99 -18.62
CA LYS A 106 -2.23 -10.13 -17.57
C LYS A 106 -3.27 -9.75 -16.51
N GLN A 107 -4.55 -10.03 -16.74
CA GLN A 107 -5.60 -9.73 -15.76
C GLN A 107 -5.45 -10.61 -14.52
N ILE A 108 -5.88 -10.08 -13.38
CA ILE A 108 -5.96 -10.82 -12.13
C ILE A 108 -7.42 -11.20 -11.85
N GLY A 109 -7.65 -12.26 -11.09
CA GLY A 109 -9.00 -12.73 -10.76
C GLY A 109 -9.78 -11.84 -9.77
N PHE A 110 -9.17 -10.79 -9.21
CA PHE A 110 -9.75 -9.96 -8.14
C PHE A 110 -10.31 -10.83 -6.98
N SER A 111 -9.51 -11.78 -6.51
CA SER A 111 -9.89 -12.69 -5.43
C SER A 111 -10.05 -11.97 -4.08
N HIS A 112 -10.72 -12.61 -3.13
CA HIS A 112 -10.82 -12.09 -1.76
C HIS A 112 -9.45 -11.76 -1.16
N GLY A 113 -8.44 -12.63 -1.32
CA GLY A 113 -7.10 -12.35 -0.82
C GLY A 113 -6.42 -11.13 -1.48
N TRP A 114 -6.71 -10.84 -2.76
CA TRP A 114 -6.26 -9.60 -3.38
C TRP A 114 -6.99 -8.38 -2.81
N LEU A 115 -8.30 -8.50 -2.63
CA LEU A 115 -9.16 -7.45 -2.09
C LEU A 115 -8.78 -7.08 -0.66
N ASP A 116 -8.51 -8.06 0.20
CA ASP A 116 -8.08 -7.86 1.58
C ASP A 116 -6.77 -7.05 1.62
N ARG A 117 -5.79 -7.45 0.79
CA ARG A 117 -4.53 -6.73 0.65
C ARG A 117 -4.73 -5.32 0.10
N PHE A 118 -5.66 -5.13 -0.83
CA PHE A 118 -5.98 -3.81 -1.39
C PHE A 118 -6.60 -2.88 -0.34
N LYS A 119 -7.56 -3.40 0.44
CA LYS A 119 -8.16 -2.68 1.58
C LYS A 119 -7.12 -2.31 2.64
N GLU A 120 -6.24 -3.25 3.00
CA GLU A 120 -5.12 -2.99 3.93
C GLU A 120 -4.24 -1.82 3.46
N ARG A 121 -3.88 -1.79 2.17
CA ARG A 121 -3.05 -0.70 1.59
C ARG A 121 -3.73 0.66 1.69
N LEU A 122 -5.05 0.71 1.49
CA LEU A 122 -5.84 1.93 1.55
C LEU A 122 -6.36 2.29 2.94
N GLY A 123 -6.08 1.47 3.97
CA GLY A 123 -6.61 1.68 5.32
C GLY A 123 -8.14 1.53 5.39
N LEU A 124 -8.75 0.75 4.49
CA LEU A 124 -10.18 0.47 4.51
C LEU A 124 -10.49 -0.64 5.51
N ARG A 125 -11.57 -0.46 6.29
CA ARG A 125 -12.15 -1.51 7.11
C ARG A 125 -13.57 -1.81 6.66
N GLU A 126 -13.94 -3.08 6.68
CA GLU A 126 -15.34 -3.49 6.54
C GLU A 126 -16.07 -3.31 7.86
N VAL A 127 -17.17 -2.59 7.81
CA VAL A 127 -18.10 -2.41 8.91
C VAL A 127 -19.37 -3.18 8.56
N TRP A 128 -19.75 -4.10 9.44
CA TRP A 128 -21.02 -4.82 9.34
C TRP A 128 -22.12 -3.94 9.93
N PHE A 129 -23.11 -3.62 9.11
CA PHE A 129 -24.30 -2.91 9.57
C PHE A 129 -25.40 -3.94 9.83
N HIS A 130 -25.69 -4.16 11.11
CA HIS A 130 -26.91 -4.86 11.51
C HIS A 130 -28.06 -3.84 11.47
N GLY A 131 -28.74 -3.73 10.34
CA GLY A 131 -29.96 -2.94 10.23
C GLY A 131 -31.14 -3.74 10.78
N GLU A 132 -31.89 -3.19 11.74
CA GLU A 132 -33.20 -3.75 12.06
C GLU A 132 -34.08 -3.74 10.81
N ALA A 133 -34.77 -4.86 10.57
CA ALA A 133 -35.23 -5.36 9.26
C ALA A 133 -36.18 -4.46 8.44
N ALA A 134 -36.48 -3.24 8.87
CA ALA A 134 -37.47 -2.36 8.26
C ALA A 134 -36.91 -1.18 7.46
N SER A 135 -35.61 -0.86 7.54
CA SER A 135 -35.09 0.41 6.97
C SER A 135 -33.88 0.29 6.04
N ALA A 136 -33.43 -0.94 5.71
CA ALA A 136 -32.31 -1.15 4.78
C ALA A 136 -32.84 -1.46 3.37
N PRO A 137 -32.38 -0.74 2.32
CA PRO A 137 -32.57 -1.18 0.93
C PRO A 137 -32.04 -2.61 0.77
N LEU A 138 -32.77 -3.47 0.04
CA LEU A 138 -32.45 -4.90 -0.16
C LEU A 138 -31.04 -5.16 -0.73
N GLU A 139 -30.35 -4.14 -1.23
CA GLU A 139 -28.95 -4.20 -1.69
C GLU A 139 -27.91 -4.23 -0.56
N LEU A 140 -28.32 -4.11 0.72
CA LEU A 140 -27.42 -3.84 1.85
C LEU A 140 -27.19 -5.02 2.80
N ILE A 141 -27.10 -6.25 2.29
CA ILE A 141 -26.70 -7.44 3.08
C ILE A 141 -25.21 -7.72 2.82
N GLY A 142 -24.33 -6.85 3.33
CA GLY A 142 -22.88 -7.01 3.16
C GLY A 142 -22.05 -6.00 3.93
N GLY A 143 -20.80 -6.35 4.25
CA GLY A 143 -19.85 -5.45 4.90
C GLY A 143 -19.55 -4.22 4.04
N LEU A 144 -19.71 -3.04 4.61
CA LEU A 144 -19.45 -1.77 3.91
C LEU A 144 -18.05 -1.27 4.25
N CYS A 145 -17.32 -0.83 3.24
CA CYS A 145 -16.00 -0.24 3.45
C CYS A 145 -16.12 1.20 3.97
N ARG A 146 -15.38 1.52 5.03
CA ARG A 146 -15.17 2.88 5.53
C ARG A 146 -13.68 3.12 5.75
N ALA A 147 -13.21 4.35 5.51
CA ALA A 147 -11.88 4.78 5.90
C ALA A 147 -11.83 5.11 7.40
N GLU A 148 -10.77 4.69 8.09
CA GLU A 148 -10.43 5.22 9.41
C GLU A 148 -9.57 6.49 9.26
N VAL A 149 -9.89 7.51 10.03
CA VAL A 149 -8.96 8.60 10.31
C VAL A 149 -8.08 8.09 11.45
N VAL A 150 -6.83 7.74 11.15
CA VAL A 150 -5.81 7.47 12.17
C VAL A 150 -5.16 8.77 12.57
#